data_AF-A0A1Q4BEC6-F1
#
_entry.id   AF-A0A1Q4BEC6-F1
#
_cell.length_a   1.000
_cell.length_b   1.000
_cell.length_c   1.000
_cell.angle_alpha   90.00
_cell.angle_beta   90.00
_cell.angle_gamma   90.00
#
_symmetry.space_group_name_H-M   'P 1'
#
loop_
_entity.id
_entity.type
_entity.pdbx_description
1 polymer ?
#
loop_
_entity_poly.entity_id
_entity_poly.type
_entity_poly.pdbx_seq_one_letter_code
_entity_poly.pdbx_strand_id
1 'polypeptide(L)'
;MMTAPIDRPARDLAANLIRRFRDGEISNDQFEDQWPNGSEDPALSALKGMIWRFYDDRYEHTLTWRHALKPEGREAFSRFALFADSDLPYQWPPYDFVGVGGLGCFIITVGIVAALIAFFEFGWMAAVPVVILLLWLDWRTHARNDRAQRALEAAGDFTVWPFVQATDYRMAQKTNRLKTPGDQFKP
;
A
#
# COMPACT_ATOMS: atom_id res chain seq x y z
N MET A 1 -4.01 -26.06 -0.16
CA MET A 1 -3.79 -24.60 -0.09
C MET A 1 -3.53 -24.27 1.36
N MET A 2 -2.36 -23.71 1.70
CA MET A 2 -2.11 -23.20 3.05
C MET A 2 -2.91 -21.91 3.17
N THR A 3 -3.92 -21.88 4.04
CA THR A 3 -4.64 -20.65 4.38
C THR A 3 -3.67 -19.68 5.04
N ALA A 4 -3.59 -18.45 4.55
CA ALA A 4 -2.79 -17.42 5.20
C ALA A 4 -3.19 -17.30 6.68
N PRO A 5 -2.22 -17.14 7.60
CA PRO A 5 -2.52 -16.98 9.01
C PRO A 5 -3.39 -15.73 9.22
N ILE A 6 -4.36 -15.84 10.14
CA ILE A 6 -5.22 -14.73 10.54
C ILE A 6 -4.96 -14.46 12.02
N ASP A 7 -4.46 -13.27 12.32
CA ASP A 7 -4.25 -12.80 13.69
C ASP A 7 -5.39 -11.87 14.08
N ARG A 8 -6.44 -12.46 14.69
CA ARG A 8 -7.67 -11.75 15.03
C ARG A 8 -7.43 -10.57 16.00
N PRO A 9 -6.69 -10.73 17.13
CA PRO A 9 -6.37 -9.59 17.99
C PRO A 9 -5.61 -8.47 17.29
N ALA A 10 -4.61 -8.81 16.45
CA ALA A 10 -3.86 -7.79 15.71
C ALA A 10 -4.74 -7.10 14.65
N ARG A 11 -5.63 -7.83 13.98
CA ARG A 11 -6.60 -7.25 13.05
C ARG A 11 -7.62 -6.34 13.72
N ASP A 12 -8.08 -6.68 14.91
CA ASP A 12 -9.00 -5.83 15.69
C ASP A 12 -8.33 -4.51 16.09
N LEU A 13 -7.07 -4.59 16.56
CA LEU A 13 -6.25 -3.42 16.84
C LEU A 13 -6.04 -2.57 15.58
N ALA A 14 -5.62 -3.19 14.47
CA ALA A 14 -5.43 -2.50 13.20
C ALA A 14 -6.70 -1.81 12.72
N ALA A 15 -7.86 -2.49 12.77
CA ALA A 15 -9.13 -1.91 12.36
C ALA A 15 -9.52 -0.69 13.20
N ASN A 16 -9.28 -0.75 14.52
CA ASN A 16 -9.48 0.40 15.41
C ASN A 16 -8.56 1.57 15.05
N LEU A 17 -7.26 1.30 14.88
CA LEU A 17 -6.27 2.32 14.49
C LEU A 17 -6.60 2.98 13.15
N ILE A 18 -6.99 2.20 12.14
CA ILE A 18 -7.39 2.71 10.82
C ILE A 18 -8.57 3.69 10.96
N ARG A 19 -9.58 3.37 11.77
CA ARG A 19 -10.75 4.25 12.00
C ARG A 19 -10.34 5.55 12.70
N ARG A 20 -9.61 5.43 13.80
CA ARG A 20 -9.14 6.58 14.59
C ARG A 20 -8.26 7.51 13.75
N PHE A 21 -7.38 6.94 12.92
CA PHE A 21 -6.51 7.73 12.05
C PHE A 21 -7.30 8.40 10.92
N ARG A 22 -8.20 7.66 10.25
CA ARG A 22 -9.13 8.19 9.22
C ARG A 22 -9.92 9.39 9.73
N ASP A 23 -10.38 9.32 10.97
CA ASP A 23 -11.23 10.34 11.59
C ASP A 23 -10.40 11.46 12.24
N GLY A 24 -9.06 11.40 12.15
CA GLY A 24 -8.14 12.42 12.64
C GLY A 24 -7.94 12.43 14.15
N GLU A 25 -8.35 11.37 14.85
CA GLU A 25 -8.26 11.23 16.31
C GLU A 25 -6.85 10.88 16.79
N ILE A 26 -6.03 10.27 15.93
CA ILE A 26 -4.61 9.98 16.18
C ILE A 26 -3.74 10.55 15.06
N SER A 27 -2.48 10.82 15.38
CA SER A 27 -1.47 11.22 14.40
C SER A 27 -0.95 10.03 13.59
N ASN A 28 -0.29 10.32 12.48
CA ASN A 28 0.47 9.35 11.69
C ASN A 28 1.53 8.63 12.56
N ASP A 29 2.25 9.35 13.43
CA ASP A 29 3.28 8.75 14.30
C ASP A 29 2.64 7.83 15.34
N GLN A 30 1.53 8.27 15.98
CA GLN A 30 0.77 7.42 16.89
C GLN A 30 0.20 6.17 16.20
N PHE A 31 -0.24 6.29 14.95
CA PHE A 31 -0.70 5.17 14.13
C PHE A 31 0.44 4.19 13.85
N GLU A 32 1.62 4.69 13.47
CA GLU A 32 2.83 3.90 13.19
C GLU A 32 3.32 3.13 14.42
N ASP A 33 3.41 3.83 15.56
CA ASP A 33 3.90 3.29 16.83
C ASP A 33 2.99 2.19 17.39
N GLN A 34 1.67 2.35 17.23
CA GLN A 34 0.69 1.40 17.76
C GLN A 34 0.39 0.24 16.79
N TRP A 35 0.89 0.28 15.57
CA TRP A 35 0.61 -0.76 14.57
C TRP A 35 1.18 -2.13 15.01
N PRO A 36 0.43 -3.24 14.86
CA PRO A 36 0.88 -4.58 15.27
C PRO A 36 1.93 -5.18 14.32
N ASN A 37 3.16 -4.66 14.37
CA ASN A 37 4.26 -5.07 13.47
C ASN A 37 4.80 -6.50 13.75
N GLY A 38 4.47 -7.13 14.88
CA GLY A 38 4.97 -8.46 15.28
C GLY A 38 4.13 -9.65 14.80
N SER A 39 3.07 -9.42 14.03
CA SER A 39 2.16 -10.47 13.59
C SER A 39 2.60 -11.11 12.26
N GLU A 40 2.36 -12.41 12.11
CA GLU A 40 2.61 -13.15 10.86
C GLU A 40 1.48 -12.98 9.82
N ASP A 41 0.40 -12.28 10.15
CA ASP A 41 -0.73 -12.07 9.24
C ASP A 41 -0.35 -11.11 8.09
N PRO A 42 -0.29 -11.62 6.84
CA PRO A 42 0.16 -10.81 5.70
C PRO A 42 -0.77 -9.64 5.38
N ALA A 43 -2.04 -9.67 5.84
CA ALA A 43 -2.94 -8.53 5.71
C ALA A 43 -2.38 -7.28 6.36
N LEU A 44 -1.73 -7.40 7.52
CA LEU A 44 -1.32 -6.26 8.33
C LEU A 44 -0.18 -5.49 7.66
N SER A 45 0.80 -6.20 7.10
CA SER A 45 1.86 -5.57 6.32
C SER A 45 1.30 -4.88 5.07
N ALA A 46 0.40 -5.56 4.35
CA ALA A 46 -0.20 -5.02 3.13
C ALA A 46 -1.07 -3.77 3.38
N LEU A 47 -1.90 -3.80 4.43
CA LEU A 47 -2.71 -2.67 4.86
C LEU A 47 -1.82 -1.49 5.25
N LYS A 48 -0.80 -1.71 6.08
CA LYS A 48 0.15 -0.67 6.49
C LYS A 48 0.83 -0.03 5.29
N GLY A 49 1.36 -0.83 4.37
CA GLY A 49 2.04 -0.35 3.16
C GLY A 49 1.12 0.47 2.25
N MET A 50 -0.17 0.11 2.16
CA MET A 50 -1.13 0.91 1.40
C MET A 50 -1.49 2.22 2.11
N ILE A 51 -1.70 2.19 3.43
CA ILE A 51 -2.08 3.35 4.23
C ILE A 51 -0.96 4.40 4.25
N TRP A 52 0.31 3.97 4.28
CA TRP A 52 1.48 4.85 4.21
C TRP A 52 1.44 5.82 3.00
N ARG A 53 0.79 5.44 1.90
CA ARG A 53 0.67 6.28 0.69
C ARG A 53 -0.27 7.49 0.86
N PHE A 54 -0.99 7.58 1.98
CA PHE A 54 -1.99 8.60 2.21
C PHE A 54 -1.54 9.72 3.16
N TYR A 55 -0.33 9.66 3.72
CA TYR A 55 0.19 10.70 4.61
C TYR A 55 1.67 11.03 4.35
N ASP A 56 2.13 12.15 4.90
CA ASP A 56 3.52 12.61 4.82
C ASP A 56 4.30 12.12 6.05
N ASP A 57 5.23 11.18 5.89
CA ASP A 57 5.99 10.60 7.00
C ASP A 57 7.11 11.50 7.54
N ARG A 58 7.25 12.73 7.04
CA ARG A 58 8.32 13.65 7.45
C ARG A 58 8.06 14.36 8.78
N TYR A 59 6.81 14.46 9.21
CA TYR A 59 6.44 15.11 10.47
C TYR A 59 5.10 14.62 11.00
N GLU A 60 4.95 14.68 12.32
CA GLU A 60 3.72 14.30 13.00
C GLU A 60 2.54 15.19 12.60
N HIS A 61 1.42 14.58 12.19
CA HIS A 61 0.18 15.25 11.84
C HIS A 61 -1.02 14.29 11.89
N THR A 62 -2.23 14.83 12.03
CA THR A 62 -3.48 14.08 11.88
C THR A 62 -4.04 14.27 10.47
N LEU A 63 -4.95 13.39 10.02
CA LEU A 63 -5.62 13.49 8.71
C LEU A 63 -6.73 14.57 8.71
N THR A 64 -6.37 15.78 9.13
CA THR A 64 -7.25 16.95 9.22
C THR A 64 -6.65 18.14 8.48
N TRP A 65 -7.46 19.17 8.21
CA TRP A 65 -7.01 20.41 7.55
C TRP A 65 -6.28 20.14 6.23
N ARG A 66 -4.99 20.53 6.14
CA ARG A 66 -4.13 20.37 4.95
C ARG A 66 -3.81 18.91 4.62
N HIS A 67 -4.02 18.01 5.58
CA HIS A 67 -3.81 16.56 5.46
C HIS A 67 -5.13 15.79 5.41
N ALA A 68 -6.26 16.49 5.26
CA ALA A 68 -7.56 15.85 5.20
C ALA A 68 -7.64 14.87 4.03
N LEU A 69 -8.16 13.67 4.29
CA LEU A 69 -8.44 12.70 3.24
C LEU A 69 -9.49 13.24 2.27
N LYS A 70 -9.22 13.08 0.97
CA LYS A 70 -10.26 13.21 -0.06
C LYS A 70 -11.33 12.13 0.12
N PRO A 71 -12.55 12.31 -0.43
CA PRO A 71 -13.63 11.33 -0.31
C PRO A 71 -13.21 9.90 -0.65
N GLU A 72 -12.42 9.72 -1.72
CA GLU A 72 -11.94 8.43 -2.18
C GLU A 72 -10.98 7.78 -1.17
N GLY A 73 -10.10 8.57 -0.56
CA GLY A 73 -9.21 8.09 0.50
C GLY A 73 -9.98 7.68 1.75
N ARG A 74 -11.02 8.44 2.10
CA ARG A 74 -11.87 8.13 3.25
C ARG A 74 -12.67 6.85 3.06
N GLU A 75 -13.14 6.59 1.83
CA GLU A 75 -13.76 5.32 1.44
C GLU A 75 -12.75 4.17 1.50
N ALA A 76 -11.53 4.38 0.98
CA ALA A 76 -10.46 3.38 1.03
C ALA A 76 -10.15 2.96 2.48
N PHE A 77 -9.94 3.91 3.40
CA PHE A 77 -9.73 3.61 4.83
C PHE A 77 -10.91 2.85 5.45
N SER A 78 -12.14 3.21 5.09
CA SER A 78 -13.33 2.52 5.59
C SER A 78 -13.37 1.06 5.10
N ARG A 79 -12.96 0.80 3.86
CA ARG A 79 -12.82 -0.54 3.32
C ARG A 79 -11.67 -1.32 3.94
N PHE A 80 -10.55 -0.66 4.26
CA PHE A 80 -9.41 -1.27 4.94
C PHE A 80 -9.79 -1.74 6.34
N ALA A 81 -10.45 -0.88 7.12
CA ALA A 81 -10.97 -1.22 8.43
C ALA A 81 -12.03 -2.34 8.38
N LEU A 82 -12.86 -2.35 7.33
CA LEU A 82 -13.86 -3.41 7.11
C LEU A 82 -13.20 -4.76 6.81
N PHE A 83 -12.13 -4.77 6.01
CA PHE A 83 -11.39 -6.00 5.73
C PHE A 83 -10.69 -6.51 6.97
N ALA A 84 -10.04 -5.62 7.73
CA ALA A 84 -9.41 -5.96 8.99
C ALA A 84 -10.43 -6.58 9.95
N ASP A 85 -11.63 -6.02 10.10
CA ASP A 85 -12.74 -6.60 10.89
C ASP A 85 -13.26 -7.96 10.38
N SER A 86 -12.95 -8.35 9.13
CA SER A 86 -13.42 -9.60 8.55
C SER A 86 -12.48 -10.76 8.88
N ASP A 87 -13.03 -11.98 8.86
CA ASP A 87 -12.27 -13.22 9.04
C ASP A 87 -11.80 -13.81 7.70
N LEU A 88 -11.67 -12.97 6.68
CA LEU A 88 -11.20 -13.39 5.36
C LEU A 88 -9.67 -13.47 5.34
N PRO A 89 -9.08 -14.57 4.86
CA PRO A 89 -7.63 -14.65 4.69
C PRO A 89 -7.19 -13.66 3.61
N TYR A 90 -6.02 -13.05 3.80
CA TYR A 90 -5.39 -12.24 2.76
C TYR A 90 -4.84 -13.15 1.66
N GLN A 91 -5.19 -12.85 0.42
CA GLN A 91 -4.96 -13.73 -0.74
C GLN A 91 -4.15 -13.06 -1.85
N TRP A 92 -3.97 -11.74 -1.78
CA TRP A 92 -3.16 -11.02 -2.74
C TRP A 92 -1.68 -11.41 -2.56
N PRO A 93 -0.89 -11.48 -3.64
CA PRO A 93 0.53 -11.77 -3.54
C PRO A 93 1.23 -10.76 -2.62
N PRO A 94 2.34 -11.16 -1.96
CA PRO A 94 3.18 -10.23 -1.21
C PRO A 94 3.63 -9.12 -2.16
N TYR A 95 3.21 -7.89 -1.87
CA TYR A 95 3.57 -6.73 -2.67
C TYR A 95 4.09 -5.65 -1.74
N ASP A 96 5.37 -5.34 -1.88
CA ASP A 96 5.97 -4.19 -1.22
C ASP A 96 5.52 -2.93 -1.98
N PHE A 97 4.54 -2.21 -1.43
CA PHE A 97 4.07 -0.93 -1.99
C PHE A 97 5.16 0.16 -1.99
N VAL A 98 6.29 -0.10 -1.33
CA VAL A 98 7.55 0.63 -1.50
C VAL A 98 8.11 0.27 -2.88
N GLY A 99 7.46 0.80 -3.91
CA GLY A 99 7.99 0.78 -5.26
C GLY A 99 9.38 1.40 -5.21
N VAL A 100 10.33 0.75 -5.89
CA VAL A 100 11.72 1.19 -6.11
C VAL A 100 11.74 2.46 -7.00
N GLY A 101 10.99 3.49 -6.63
CA GLY A 101 10.98 4.80 -7.29
C GLY A 101 12.14 5.67 -6.82
N GLY A 102 12.56 5.54 -5.56
CA GLY A 102 13.62 6.36 -4.98
C GLY A 102 15.01 6.04 -5.54
N LEU A 103 15.46 4.79 -5.40
CA LEU A 103 16.81 4.38 -5.84
C LEU A 103 16.93 4.31 -7.37
N GLY A 104 15.88 3.88 -8.07
CA GLY A 104 15.88 3.78 -9.54
C GLY A 104 16.09 5.15 -10.20
N CYS A 105 15.33 6.17 -9.78
CA CYS A 105 15.51 7.55 -10.24
C CYS A 105 16.88 8.12 -9.87
N PHE A 106 17.41 7.82 -8.67
CA PHE A 106 18.74 8.27 -8.27
C PHE A 106 19.86 7.66 -9.14
N ILE A 107 19.80 6.36 -9.42
CA ILE A 107 20.80 5.66 -10.25
C ILE A 107 20.75 6.17 -11.70
N ILE A 108 19.55 6.44 -12.24
CA ILE A 108 19.37 7.04 -13.56
C ILE A 108 19.96 8.46 -13.59
N THR A 109 19.70 9.28 -12.57
CA THR A 109 20.20 10.65 -12.51
C THR A 109 21.73 10.70 -12.41
N VAL A 110 22.32 9.91 -11.48
CA VAL A 110 23.78 9.81 -11.32
C VAL A 110 24.43 9.20 -12.57
N GLY A 111 23.80 8.19 -13.17
CA GLY A 111 24.27 7.55 -14.40
C GLY A 111 24.26 8.48 -15.62
N ILE A 112 23.25 9.34 -15.76
CA ILE A 112 23.21 10.38 -16.81
C ILE A 112 24.31 11.41 -16.60
N VAL A 113 24.52 11.88 -15.36
CA VAL A 113 25.60 12.84 -15.06
C VAL A 113 26.98 12.22 -15.35
N ALA A 114 27.20 10.96 -14.96
CA ALA A 114 28.44 10.24 -15.27
C ALA A 114 28.63 10.03 -16.78
N ALA A 115 27.56 9.73 -17.53
CA ALA A 115 27.60 9.59 -18.99
C ALA A 115 27.91 10.91 -19.69
N LEU A 116 27.40 12.04 -19.19
CA LEU A 116 27.71 13.38 -19.70
C LEU A 116 29.19 13.75 -19.47
N ILE A 117 29.72 13.48 -18.27
CA ILE A 117 31.15 13.71 -17.96
C ILE A 117 32.03 12.85 -18.87
N ALA A 118 31.73 11.55 -19.01
CA ALA A 118 32.47 10.65 -19.87
C ALA A 118 32.38 11.03 -21.36
N PHE A 119 31.25 11.58 -21.80
CA PHE A 119 31.07 12.07 -23.17
C PHE A 119 31.96 13.27 -23.49
N PHE A 120 32.10 14.22 -22.55
CA PHE A 120 32.97 15.39 -22.71
C PHE A 120 34.46 15.04 -22.64
N GLU A 121 34.86 14.08 -21.80
CA GLU A 121 36.27 13.73 -21.57
C GLU A 121 36.81 12.63 -22.51
N PHE A 122 35.98 11.63 -22.86
CA PHE A 122 36.42 10.41 -23.56
C PHE A 122 35.63 10.09 -24.84
N GLY A 123 34.66 10.93 -25.19
CA GLY A 123 33.82 10.76 -26.37
C GLY A 123 32.75 9.67 -26.24
N TRP A 124 31.91 9.55 -27.27
CA TRP A 124 30.66 8.78 -27.26
C TRP A 124 30.80 7.28 -26.94
N MET A 125 31.99 6.69 -27.15
CA MET A 125 32.21 5.26 -26.90
C MET A 125 32.19 4.89 -25.41
N ALA A 126 32.48 5.83 -24.50
CA ALA A 126 32.42 5.60 -23.05
C ALA A 126 31.00 5.70 -22.46
N ALA A 127 30.09 6.42 -23.14
CA ALA A 127 28.72 6.63 -22.66
C ALA A 127 27.77 5.46 -22.98
N VAL A 128 28.00 4.75 -24.11
CA VAL A 128 27.13 3.66 -24.58
C VAL A 128 26.98 2.51 -23.57
N PRO A 129 28.06 1.98 -22.93
CA PRO A 129 27.93 0.89 -21.96
C PRO A 129 27.16 1.29 -20.70
N VAL A 130 27.30 2.54 -20.26
CA VAL A 130 26.59 3.08 -19.08
C VAL A 130 25.10 3.17 -19.38
N VAL A 131 24.72 3.68 -20.56
CA VAL A 131 23.31 3.76 -20.97
C VAL A 131 22.70 2.36 -21.11
N ILE A 132 23.42 1.39 -21.70
CA ILE A 132 22.95 0.00 -21.81
C ILE A 132 22.76 -0.63 -20.42
N LEU A 133 23.68 -0.40 -19.48
CA LEU A 133 23.57 -0.90 -18.11
C LEU A 133 22.36 -0.29 -17.38
N LEU A 134 22.11 1.01 -17.56
CA LEU A 134 20.94 1.70 -16.97
C LEU A 134 19.63 1.17 -17.55
N LEU A 135 19.53 1.01 -18.87
CA LEU A 135 18.35 0.44 -19.52
C LEU A 135 18.13 -1.01 -19.11
N TRP A 136 19.20 -1.80 -18.92
CA TRP A 136 19.09 -3.18 -18.43
C TRP A 136 18.62 -3.24 -16.97
N LEU A 137 19.13 -2.35 -16.11
CA LEU A 137 18.73 -2.27 -14.71
C LEU A 137 17.28 -1.82 -14.58
N ASP A 138 16.88 -0.80 -15.35
CA ASP A 138 15.51 -0.29 -15.42
C ASP A 138 14.54 -1.35 -15.99
N TRP A 139 14.92 -2.04 -17.06
CA TRP A 139 14.15 -3.17 -17.58
C TRP A 139 14.02 -4.29 -16.55
N ARG A 140 15.08 -4.60 -15.79
CA ARG A 140 15.04 -5.64 -14.75
C ARG A 140 14.18 -5.26 -13.55
N THR A 141 14.15 -3.99 -13.15
CA THR A 141 13.28 -3.50 -12.08
C THR A 141 11.82 -3.42 -12.55
N HIS A 142 11.57 -2.89 -13.75
CA HIS A 142 10.23 -2.84 -14.35
C HIS A 142 9.68 -4.24 -14.64
N ALA A 143 10.48 -5.18 -15.15
CA ALA A 143 10.02 -6.55 -15.40
C ALA A 143 9.65 -7.31 -14.12
N ARG A 144 10.22 -6.95 -12.95
CA ARG A 144 9.76 -7.46 -11.65
C ARG A 144 8.41 -6.85 -11.27
N ASN A 145 8.26 -5.54 -11.46
CA ASN A 145 7.03 -4.82 -11.14
C ASN A 145 5.87 -5.24 -12.06
N ASP A 146 6.11 -5.45 -13.36
CA ASP A 146 5.08 -5.88 -14.32
C ASP A 146 4.56 -7.28 -14.02
N ARG A 147 5.41 -8.18 -13.50
CA ARG A 147 4.98 -9.52 -13.10
C ARG A 147 4.13 -9.47 -11.83
N ALA A 148 4.54 -8.64 -10.89
CA ALA A 148 3.78 -8.41 -9.67
C ALA A 148 2.43 -7.75 -9.98
N GLN A 149 2.41 -6.74 -10.84
CA GLN A 149 1.20 -6.07 -11.30
C GLN A 149 0.29 -7.01 -12.10
N ARG A 150 0.83 -7.83 -13.01
CA ARG A 150 0.05 -8.88 -13.69
C ARG A 150 -0.48 -9.95 -12.75
N ALA A 151 0.27 -10.32 -11.71
CA ALA A 151 -0.20 -11.24 -10.68
C ALA A 151 -1.31 -10.62 -9.83
N LEU A 152 -1.25 -9.31 -9.55
CA LEU A 152 -2.33 -8.57 -8.90
C LEU A 152 -3.57 -8.51 -9.81
N GLU A 153 -3.44 -8.07 -11.05
CA GLU A 153 -4.53 -8.01 -12.03
C GLU A 153 -5.19 -9.38 -12.29
N ALA A 154 -4.41 -10.46 -12.25
CA ALA A 154 -4.93 -11.82 -12.35
C ALA A 154 -5.56 -12.34 -11.06
N ALA A 155 -5.20 -11.79 -9.89
CA ALA A 155 -5.68 -12.27 -8.59
C ALA A 155 -7.12 -11.85 -8.30
N GLY A 156 -7.57 -10.69 -8.76
CA GLY A 156 -8.93 -10.23 -8.51
C GLY A 156 -9.21 -8.79 -8.92
N ASP A 157 -10.34 -8.28 -8.46
CA ASP A 157 -10.77 -6.91 -8.77
C ASP A 157 -10.05 -5.90 -7.86
N PHE A 158 -9.05 -5.21 -8.40
CA PHE A 158 -8.26 -4.23 -7.63
C PHE A 158 -9.12 -3.04 -7.15
N THR A 159 -10.27 -2.77 -7.76
CA THR A 159 -11.15 -1.68 -7.32
C THR A 159 -11.72 -1.91 -5.93
N VAL A 160 -11.77 -3.17 -5.46
CA VAL A 160 -12.25 -3.57 -4.13
C VAL A 160 -11.14 -4.02 -3.17
N TRP A 161 -9.87 -3.83 -3.53
CA TRP A 161 -8.74 -4.15 -2.64
C TRP A 161 -8.95 -3.55 -1.23
N PRO A 162 -8.70 -4.29 -0.14
CA PRO A 162 -7.98 -5.57 -0.02
C PRO A 162 -8.82 -6.84 -0.22
N PHE A 163 -10.11 -6.71 -0.55
CA PHE A 163 -10.92 -7.86 -0.93
C PHE A 163 -10.50 -8.34 -2.33
N VAL A 164 -10.58 -9.65 -2.57
CA VAL A 164 -10.30 -10.23 -3.90
C VAL A 164 -11.51 -10.10 -4.81
N GLN A 165 -12.70 -10.33 -4.26
CA GLN A 165 -13.96 -10.32 -4.99
C GLN A 165 -14.92 -9.26 -4.43
N ALA A 166 -15.68 -8.61 -5.32
CA ALA A 166 -16.71 -7.65 -4.93
C ALA A 166 -17.84 -8.29 -4.11
N THR A 167 -18.08 -9.59 -4.26
CA THR A 167 -19.03 -10.39 -3.46
C THR A 167 -18.63 -10.41 -1.99
N ASP A 168 -17.37 -10.72 -1.70
CA ASP A 168 -16.83 -10.76 -0.33
C ASP A 168 -16.90 -9.39 0.34
N TYR A 169 -16.57 -8.33 -0.41
CA TYR A 169 -16.71 -6.96 0.05
C TYR A 169 -18.16 -6.62 0.43
N ARG A 170 -19.13 -6.95 -0.44
CA ARG A 170 -20.56 -6.72 -0.17
C ARG A 170 -21.06 -7.56 1.01
N MET A 171 -20.58 -8.79 1.17
CA MET A 171 -20.92 -9.64 2.32
C MET A 171 -20.37 -9.04 3.62
N ALA A 172 -19.11 -8.61 3.63
CA ALA A 172 -18.51 -7.95 4.79
C ALA A 172 -19.26 -6.67 5.17
N GLN A 173 -19.67 -5.85 4.19
CA GLN A 173 -20.49 -4.67 4.42
C GLN A 173 -21.83 -5.01 5.09
N LYS A 174 -22.52 -6.06 4.62
CA LYS A 174 -23.78 -6.52 5.22
C LYS A 174 -23.56 -6.99 6.67
N THR A 175 -22.55 -7.82 6.91
CA THR A 175 -22.24 -8.31 8.25
C THR A 175 -21.90 -7.17 9.21
N ASN A 176 -21.12 -6.18 8.78
CA ASN A 176 -20.80 -5.02 9.62
C ASN A 176 -22.05 -4.18 9.93
N ARG A 177 -22.94 -3.95 8.95
CA ARG A 177 -24.23 -3.29 9.20
C ARG A 177 -25.10 -4.03 10.22
N LEU A 178 -25.02 -5.35 10.27
CA LEU A 178 -25.75 -6.16 11.27
C LEU A 178 -25.08 -6.09 12.66
N LYS A 179 -23.76 -5.92 12.72
CA LYS A 179 -23.00 -5.75 13.97
C LYS A 179 -23.20 -4.38 14.62
N THR A 180 -23.53 -3.34 13.85
CA THR A 180 -23.83 -1.99 14.35
C THR A 180 -25.35 -1.80 14.45
N PRO A 181 -25.99 -1.96 15.62
CA PRO A 181 -27.41 -1.76 15.77
C PRO A 181 -27.66 -0.25 15.87
N GLY A 182 -27.82 0.44 14.73
CA GLY A 182 -27.97 1.90 14.73
C GLY A 182 -28.76 2.53 13.58
N ASP A 183 -28.83 1.91 12.40
CA ASP A 183 -29.39 2.60 11.21
C ASP A 183 -30.68 1.99 10.64
N GLN A 184 -31.34 1.04 11.33
CA GLN A 184 -32.62 0.48 10.87
C GLN A 184 -33.86 1.29 11.28
N PHE A 185 -33.70 2.42 11.97
CA PHE A 185 -34.81 3.32 12.26
C PHE A 185 -34.39 4.78 12.10
N LYS A 186 -34.60 5.31 10.89
CA LYS A 186 -34.98 6.71 10.71
C LYS A 186 -36.32 6.71 9.95
N PRO A 187 -37.39 7.30 10.50
CA PRO A 187 -38.66 7.46 9.79
C PRO A 187 -38.51 8.35 8.55
#